data_AF-A0AAE4EKJ4-F1
#
_entry.id   AF-A0AAE4EKJ4-F1
#
_cell.length_a   1.000
_cell.length_b   1.000
_cell.length_c   1.000
_cell.angle_alpha   90.00
_cell.angle_beta   90.00
_cell.angle_gamma   90.00
#
_symmetry.space_group_name_H-M   'P 1'
#
loop_
_entity.id
_entity.type
_entity.pdbx_description
1 polymer ?
#
loop_
_entity_poly.entity_id
_entity_poly.type
_entity_poly.pdbx_seq_one_letter_code
_entity_poly.pdbx_strand_id
1 'polypeptide(L)'
;MPPEEVLLSDPRLARIPIRDSGEELVDVRTSAPLRVAGTAYLRYGLVDRLVTAQSLLPRDVRLLIVAGYRPPDRPCPGPACACPPAESAAAPHPTGGAVDLTLSEVDEVVKPVPACCADPVGPPQGRVGELLVPALVAAGLVNYPARWWHWSYGDRFWAWVSQAPRARYGPLPSGP
;
A
#
# COMPACT_ATOMS: atom_id res chain seq x y z
N MET A 1 -8.30 -14.65 -21.57
CA MET A 1 -9.01 -13.47 -21.03
C MET A 1 -8.13 -12.95 -19.90
N PRO A 2 -7.57 -11.73 -19.97
CA PRO A 2 -6.97 -11.16 -18.78
C PRO A 2 -8.08 -11.13 -17.69
N PRO A 3 -7.76 -11.41 -16.42
CA PRO A 3 -8.75 -11.25 -15.36
C PRO A 3 -9.29 -9.83 -15.44
N GLU A 4 -10.62 -9.69 -15.33
CA GLU A 4 -11.30 -8.41 -15.28
C GLU A 4 -10.58 -7.48 -14.30
N GLU A 5 -10.19 -6.29 -14.73
CA GLU A 5 -9.38 -5.38 -13.93
C GLU A 5 -10.25 -4.84 -12.77
N VAL A 6 -10.04 -5.38 -11.58
CA VAL A 6 -10.82 -5.03 -10.38
C VAL A 6 -10.31 -3.74 -9.78
N LEU A 7 -11.17 -2.72 -9.72
CA LEU A 7 -10.89 -1.45 -9.06
C LEU A 7 -10.98 -1.58 -7.54
N LEU A 8 -10.25 -0.75 -6.79
CA LEU A 8 -10.32 -0.72 -5.32
C LEU A 8 -11.73 -0.37 -4.78
N SER A 9 -12.56 0.28 -5.59
CA SER A 9 -13.96 0.61 -5.28
C SER A 9 -14.95 -0.49 -5.67
N ASP A 10 -14.49 -1.63 -6.19
CA ASP A 10 -15.37 -2.71 -6.64
C ASP A 10 -16.16 -3.30 -5.44
N PRO A 11 -17.51 -3.32 -5.50
CA PRO A 11 -18.34 -3.80 -4.40
C PRO A 11 -18.12 -5.28 -4.06
N ARG A 12 -17.52 -6.08 -4.96
CA ARG A 12 -17.14 -7.47 -4.69
C ARG A 12 -16.07 -7.56 -3.61
N LEU A 13 -15.14 -6.61 -3.54
CA LEU A 13 -14.10 -6.58 -2.50
C LEU A 13 -14.72 -6.42 -1.11
N ALA A 14 -15.76 -5.58 -0.98
CA ALA A 14 -16.45 -5.36 0.30
C ALA A 14 -17.13 -6.63 0.86
N ARG A 15 -17.39 -7.64 0.02
CA ARG A 15 -17.99 -8.93 0.44
C ARG A 15 -16.97 -9.93 0.99
N ILE A 16 -15.68 -9.69 0.79
CA ILE A 16 -14.64 -10.57 1.32
C ILE A 16 -14.68 -10.50 2.86
N PRO A 17 -14.77 -11.65 3.55
CA PRO A 17 -14.82 -11.67 5.00
C PRO A 17 -13.49 -11.17 5.58
N ILE A 18 -13.57 -10.44 6.68
CA ILE A 18 -12.40 -9.99 7.45
C ILE A 18 -12.29 -10.85 8.71
N ARG A 19 -11.07 -11.30 9.01
CA ARG A 19 -10.68 -11.77 10.34
C ARG A 19 -9.46 -10.96 10.76
N ASP A 20 -9.72 -9.85 11.46
CA ASP A 20 -8.65 -8.95 11.87
C ASP A 20 -7.66 -9.70 12.77
N SER A 21 -6.37 -9.58 12.44
CA SER A 21 -5.28 -10.20 13.19
C SER A 21 -5.04 -9.55 14.56
N GLY A 22 -5.48 -8.31 14.76
CA GLY A 22 -5.15 -7.48 15.92
C GLY A 22 -3.75 -6.89 15.91
N GLU A 23 -2.97 -7.05 14.84
CA GLU A 23 -1.60 -6.48 14.74
C GLU A 23 -1.63 -4.95 14.93
N GLU A 24 -0.75 -4.41 15.77
CA GLU A 24 -0.71 -2.97 16.01
C GLU A 24 -0.26 -2.18 14.77
N LEU A 25 -0.68 -0.91 14.72
CA LEU A 25 -0.06 0.08 13.83
C LEU A 25 1.24 0.54 14.45
N VAL A 26 2.34 0.42 13.71
CA VAL A 26 3.66 0.87 14.14
C VAL A 26 4.14 2.03 13.29
N ASP A 27 4.86 2.96 13.91
CA ASP A 27 5.51 4.06 13.21
C ASP A 27 6.80 3.58 12.53
N VAL A 28 6.75 3.41 11.21
CA VAL A 28 7.88 2.93 10.38
C VAL A 28 9.13 3.80 10.58
N ARG A 29 8.98 5.10 10.89
CA ARG A 29 10.11 6.03 11.11
C ARG A 29 11.00 5.62 12.28
N THR A 30 10.44 4.86 13.23
CA THR A 30 11.13 4.45 14.47
C THR A 30 11.35 2.95 14.55
N SER A 31 10.61 2.16 13.77
CA SER A 31 10.60 0.70 13.89
C SER A 31 11.37 -0.04 12.79
N ALA A 32 11.72 0.62 11.68
CA ALA A 32 12.39 -0.04 10.56
C ALA A 32 13.40 0.86 9.83
N PRO A 33 14.46 0.30 9.22
CA PRO A 33 15.44 1.05 8.42
C PRO A 33 14.91 1.37 7.01
N LEU A 34 13.71 1.96 6.93
CA LEU A 34 13.03 2.35 5.69
C LEU A 34 12.97 3.87 5.58
N ARG A 35 13.07 4.42 4.37
CA ARG A 35 12.92 5.87 4.17
C ARG A 35 11.43 6.21 4.18
N VAL A 36 11.10 7.39 4.72
CA VAL A 36 9.72 7.86 4.87
C VAL A 36 9.64 9.32 4.44
N ALA A 37 8.66 9.65 3.60
CA ALA A 37 8.37 11.02 3.16
C ALA A 37 7.01 11.56 3.64
N GLY A 38 6.10 10.70 4.10
CA GLY A 38 4.75 11.09 4.52
C GLY A 38 4.22 10.29 5.69
N THR A 39 2.92 9.93 5.66
CA THR A 39 2.33 9.10 6.73
C THR A 39 2.92 7.71 6.71
N ALA A 40 3.27 7.18 7.88
CA ALA A 40 4.16 6.03 7.99
C ALA A 40 3.72 4.99 9.02
N TYR A 41 2.44 4.99 9.36
CA TYR A 41 1.87 3.97 10.25
C TYR A 41 1.40 2.80 9.41
N LEU A 42 1.88 1.59 9.70
CA LEU A 42 1.52 0.35 8.99
C LEU A 42 1.31 -0.77 10.00
N ARG A 43 0.58 -1.83 9.63
CA ARG A 43 0.50 -3.05 10.43
C ARG A 43 1.90 -3.65 10.59
N TYR A 44 2.22 -4.13 11.79
CA TYR A 44 3.52 -4.74 12.07
C TYR A 44 3.94 -5.80 11.03
N GLY A 45 3.03 -6.72 10.66
CA GLY A 45 3.32 -7.75 9.67
C GLY A 45 3.58 -7.21 8.25
N LEU A 46 3.08 -6.02 7.91
CA LEU A 46 3.44 -5.34 6.67
C LEU A 46 4.84 -4.70 6.77
N VAL A 47 5.21 -4.13 7.92
CA VAL A 47 6.56 -3.58 8.12
C VAL A 47 7.63 -4.67 8.00
N ASP A 48 7.43 -5.84 8.61
CA ASP A 48 8.35 -6.99 8.50
C ASP A 48 8.56 -7.42 7.03
N ARG A 49 7.48 -7.39 6.24
CA ARG A 49 7.54 -7.69 4.80
C ARG A 49 8.29 -6.63 4.03
N LEU A 50 8.09 -5.35 4.34
CA LEU A 50 8.83 -4.27 3.70
C LEU A 50 10.32 -4.30 4.06
N VAL A 51 10.69 -4.68 5.28
CA VAL A 51 12.09 -4.94 5.66
C VAL A 51 12.66 -6.13 4.87
N THR A 52 11.87 -7.19 4.69
CA THR A 52 12.26 -8.33 3.85
C THR A 52 12.47 -7.88 2.39
N ALA A 53 11.53 -7.14 1.81
CA ALA A 53 11.67 -6.60 0.45
C ALA A 53 12.89 -5.69 0.30
N GLN A 54 13.16 -4.82 1.29
CA GLN A 54 14.35 -3.96 1.31
C GLN A 54 15.65 -4.77 1.29
N SER A 55 15.68 -5.94 1.94
CA SER A 55 16.87 -6.82 1.95
C SER A 55 17.17 -7.47 0.59
N LEU A 56 16.17 -7.53 -0.31
CA LEU A 56 16.32 -8.05 -1.67
C LEU A 56 16.82 -6.99 -2.66
N LEU A 57 16.86 -5.71 -2.25
CA LEU A 57 17.28 -4.61 -3.11
C LEU A 57 18.81 -4.42 -3.07
N PRO A 58 19.40 -3.87 -4.15
CA PRO A 58 20.78 -3.40 -4.15
C PRO A 58 21.09 -2.43 -3.01
N ARG A 59 22.35 -2.40 -2.55
CA ARG A 59 22.78 -1.63 -1.36
C ARG A 59 22.63 -0.12 -1.51
N ASP A 60 22.63 0.39 -2.74
CA ASP A 60 22.45 1.79 -3.14
C ASP A 60 20.97 2.20 -3.24
N VAL A 61 20.02 1.26 -3.07
CA VAL A 61 18.58 1.50 -3.23
C VAL A 61 17.84 1.35 -1.91
N ARG A 62 16.90 2.26 -1.65
CA ARG A 62 15.99 2.23 -0.49
C ARG A 62 14.54 2.32 -0.92
N LEU A 63 13.69 1.53 -0.26
CA LEU A 63 12.25 1.75 -0.25
C LEU A 63 11.95 3.09 0.42
N LEU A 64 11.04 3.84 -0.21
CA LEU A 64 10.57 5.13 0.25
C LEU A 64 9.06 5.10 0.44
N ILE A 65 8.63 5.08 1.70
CA ILE A 65 7.23 5.12 2.09
C ILE A 65 6.69 6.53 1.93
N VAL A 66 5.65 6.68 1.11
CA VAL A 66 5.00 7.98 0.89
C VAL A 66 3.70 8.09 1.68
N ALA A 67 2.90 7.03 1.73
CA ALA A 67 1.69 7.00 2.54
C ALA A 67 1.39 5.61 3.08
N GLY A 68 1.02 5.54 4.35
CA GLY A 68 0.53 4.34 5.02
C GLY A 68 -0.91 4.50 5.49
N TYR A 69 -1.18 4.12 6.74
CA TYR A 69 -2.49 4.25 7.37
C TYR A 69 -3.06 5.66 7.24
N ARG A 70 -4.35 5.71 6.91
CA ARG A 70 -5.15 6.93 6.82
C ARG A 70 -6.46 6.68 7.54
N PRO A 71 -6.80 7.46 8.58
CA PRO A 71 -8.01 7.20 9.34
C PRO A 71 -9.24 7.52 8.46
N PRO A 72 -10.34 6.76 8.64
CA PRO A 72 -11.51 6.84 7.76
C PRO A 72 -12.26 8.18 7.83
N ASP A 73 -12.05 8.97 8.88
CA ASP A 73 -12.63 10.28 9.12
C ASP A 73 -11.83 11.44 8.50
N ARG A 74 -10.63 11.18 7.97
CA ARG A 74 -9.77 12.22 7.38
C ARG A 74 -10.02 12.35 5.87
N PRO A 75 -10.53 13.50 5.39
CA PRO A 75 -10.72 13.74 3.96
C PRO A 75 -9.38 13.76 3.21
N CYS A 76 -9.38 13.33 1.95
CA CYS A 76 -8.25 13.56 1.05
C CYS A 76 -8.02 15.08 0.90
N PRO A 77 -6.76 15.57 0.94
CA PRO A 77 -6.49 16.98 0.78
C PRO A 77 -6.75 17.42 -0.67
N GLY A 78 -7.83 18.17 -0.89
CA GLY A 78 -8.07 18.93 -2.13
C GLY A 78 -9.51 18.85 -2.66
N PRO A 79 -10.10 19.94 -3.18
CA PRO A 79 -11.46 19.95 -3.74
C PRO A 79 -11.60 19.16 -5.06
N ALA A 80 -10.49 18.90 -5.76
CA ALA A 80 -10.43 17.98 -6.91
C ALA A 80 -10.23 16.51 -6.50
N CYS A 81 -9.88 16.27 -5.24
CA CYS A 81 -9.74 14.95 -4.64
C CYS A 81 -11.03 14.50 -3.98
N ALA A 82 -12.13 14.57 -4.73
CA ALA A 82 -13.33 13.85 -4.38
C ALA A 82 -13.10 12.35 -4.65
N CYS A 83 -12.25 11.70 -3.82
CA CYS A 83 -12.40 10.27 -3.64
C CYS A 83 -13.87 10.07 -3.22
N PRO A 84 -14.68 9.32 -3.99
CA PRO A 84 -16.08 9.18 -3.63
C PRO A 84 -16.16 8.65 -2.19
N PRO A 85 -17.14 9.10 -1.38
CA PRO A 85 -17.35 8.57 -0.03
C PRO A 85 -17.48 7.03 0.00
N ALA A 86 -17.68 6.43 -1.17
CA ALA A 86 -17.66 5.02 -1.51
C ALA A 86 -16.27 4.33 -1.62
N GLU A 87 -15.18 4.87 -1.05
CA GLU A 87 -14.07 4.01 -0.57
C GLU A 87 -14.48 3.20 0.70
N SER A 88 -15.70 3.43 1.20
CA SER A 88 -16.67 2.44 1.74
C SER A 88 -16.14 1.01 1.95
N ALA A 89 -15.83 0.67 3.20
CA ALA A 89 -15.57 -0.68 3.74
C ALA A 89 -14.40 -1.49 3.15
N ALA A 90 -14.00 -1.26 1.90
CA ALA A 90 -12.90 -1.94 1.21
C ALA A 90 -11.67 -1.05 1.03
N ALA A 91 -11.72 0.24 1.44
CA ALA A 91 -10.56 1.12 1.45
C ALA A 91 -9.36 0.42 2.11
N PRO A 92 -8.22 0.31 1.41
CA PRO A 92 -7.12 -0.48 1.90
C PRO A 92 -6.29 0.30 2.95
N HIS A 93 -6.10 1.63 2.79
CA HIS A 93 -5.30 2.45 3.73
C HIS A 93 -5.84 2.48 5.17
N PRO A 94 -7.15 2.61 5.43
CA PRO A 94 -7.69 2.53 6.80
C PRO A 94 -7.45 1.20 7.52
N THR A 95 -7.01 0.15 6.82
CA THR A 95 -6.67 -1.12 7.47
C THR A 95 -5.25 -1.14 8.04
N GLY A 96 -4.38 -0.22 7.58
CA GLY A 96 -2.93 -0.25 7.80
C GLY A 96 -2.19 -1.33 6.99
N GLY A 97 -2.91 -2.08 6.16
CA GLY A 97 -2.40 -3.12 5.26
C GLY A 97 -2.02 -2.64 3.86
N ALA A 98 -2.25 -1.36 3.54
CA ALA A 98 -1.80 -0.77 2.29
C ALA A 98 -0.76 0.32 2.48
N VAL A 99 0.07 0.45 1.45
CA VAL A 99 1.18 1.38 1.41
C VAL A 99 1.38 1.91 -0.01
N ASP A 100 1.56 3.23 -0.09
CA ASP A 100 2.06 3.89 -1.29
C ASP A 100 3.56 4.12 -1.12
N LEU A 101 4.36 3.56 -2.02
CA LEU A 101 5.82 3.66 -1.93
C LEU A 101 6.51 3.61 -3.30
N THR A 102 7.74 4.09 -3.32
CA THR A 102 8.63 4.07 -4.50
C THR A 102 10.07 3.73 -4.08
N LEU A 103 10.99 3.75 -5.02
CA LEU A 103 12.42 3.66 -4.75
C LEU A 103 13.04 5.04 -4.62
N SER A 104 14.09 5.12 -3.81
CA SER A 104 15.01 6.24 -3.72
C SER A 104 16.43 5.72 -3.64
N GLU A 105 17.40 6.44 -4.18
CA GLU A 105 18.81 6.18 -3.86
C GLU A 105 19.10 6.61 -2.43
N VAL A 106 20.18 6.11 -1.82
CA VAL A 106 20.52 6.39 -0.41
C VAL A 106 20.63 7.89 -0.13
N ASP A 107 21.14 8.68 -1.09
CA ASP A 107 21.46 10.10 -0.91
C ASP A 107 20.59 11.05 -1.75
N GLU A 108 19.62 10.54 -2.52
CA GLU A 108 18.79 11.38 -3.39
C GLU A 108 17.60 12.05 -2.65
N VAL A 109 17.20 13.19 -3.22
CA VAL A 109 15.95 13.89 -2.92
C VAL A 109 14.77 13.01 -3.32
N VAL A 110 13.82 12.89 -2.40
CA VAL A 110 12.55 12.19 -2.60
C VAL A 110 11.83 12.69 -3.85
N LYS A 111 11.54 11.78 -4.78
CA LYS A 111 10.61 12.04 -5.89
C LYS A 111 9.20 11.71 -5.40
N PRO A 112 8.26 12.66 -5.39
CA PRO A 112 6.89 12.39 -4.98
C PRO A 112 6.24 11.39 -5.95
N VAL A 113 5.45 10.46 -5.42
CA VAL A 113 4.53 9.67 -6.25
C VAL A 113 3.28 10.51 -6.57
N PRO A 114 2.58 10.24 -7.69
CA PRO A 114 1.36 10.97 -8.01
C PRO A 114 0.31 10.86 -6.90
N ALA A 115 -0.50 11.90 -6.75
CA ALA A 115 -1.56 11.96 -5.74
C ALA A 115 -2.58 10.83 -5.94
N CYS A 116 -3.33 10.51 -4.88
CA CYS A 116 -4.40 9.50 -4.90
C CYS A 116 -5.57 9.79 -5.85
N CYS A 117 -5.54 10.91 -6.59
CA CYS A 117 -6.58 11.33 -7.52
C CYS A 117 -6.03 11.44 -8.96
N ALA A 118 -4.79 10.98 -9.19
CA ALA A 118 -4.21 10.94 -10.53
C ALA A 118 -4.94 9.92 -11.40
N ASP A 119 -5.02 10.21 -12.70
CA ASP A 119 -5.42 9.26 -13.73
C ASP A 119 -4.57 7.98 -13.66
N PRO A 120 -5.09 6.83 -14.14
CA PRO A 120 -4.31 5.60 -14.19
C PRO A 120 -2.95 5.82 -14.85
N VAL A 121 -1.89 5.51 -14.12
CA VAL A 121 -0.52 5.57 -14.62
C VAL A 121 -0.08 4.15 -14.92
N GLY A 122 0.42 3.92 -16.14
CA GLY A 122 0.96 2.63 -16.56
C GLY A 122 2.08 2.13 -15.63
N PRO A 123 2.52 0.87 -15.80
CA PRO A 123 3.52 0.26 -14.92
C PRO A 123 4.80 1.10 -14.86
N PRO A 124 5.55 1.03 -13.76
CA PRO A 124 6.75 1.83 -13.62
C PRO A 124 7.84 1.32 -14.57
N GLN A 125 8.55 2.22 -15.23
CA GLN A 125 9.68 1.87 -16.10
C GLN A 125 11.03 1.91 -15.36
N GLY A 126 12.05 1.32 -16.00
CA GLY A 126 13.43 1.31 -15.51
C GLY A 126 13.58 0.61 -14.16
N ARG A 127 14.49 1.12 -13.31
CA ARG A 127 14.83 0.50 -12.01
C ARG A 127 13.63 0.29 -11.09
N VAL A 128 12.61 1.14 -11.16
CA VAL A 128 11.38 0.96 -10.35
C VAL A 128 10.64 -0.31 -10.82
N GLY A 129 10.40 -0.49 -12.12
CA GLY A 129 9.79 -1.71 -12.63
C GLY A 129 10.63 -2.96 -12.38
N GLU A 130 11.94 -2.87 -12.59
CA GLU A 130 12.87 -4.00 -12.52
C GLU A 130 13.16 -4.48 -11.09
N LEU A 131 13.18 -3.58 -10.10
CA LEU A 131 13.58 -3.90 -8.73
C LEU A 131 12.41 -3.90 -7.76
N LEU A 132 11.51 -2.92 -7.86
CA LEU A 132 10.44 -2.73 -6.87
C LEU A 132 9.44 -3.89 -6.94
N VAL A 133 8.97 -4.20 -8.16
CA VAL A 133 7.91 -5.18 -8.37
C VAL A 133 8.35 -6.57 -7.88
N PRO A 134 9.51 -7.13 -8.29
CA PRO A 134 9.92 -8.45 -7.82
C PRO A 134 10.15 -8.50 -6.30
N ALA A 135 10.75 -7.45 -5.71
CA ALA A 135 11.04 -7.42 -4.28
C ALA A 135 9.76 -7.44 -3.42
N LEU A 136 8.75 -6.66 -3.79
CA LEU A 136 7.49 -6.59 -3.03
C LEU A 136 6.62 -7.83 -3.26
N VAL A 137 6.60 -8.37 -4.48
CA VAL A 137 5.91 -9.65 -4.77
C VAL A 137 6.57 -10.79 -3.99
N ALA A 138 7.90 -10.87 -3.95
CA ALA A 138 8.62 -11.86 -3.16
C ALA A 138 8.33 -11.74 -1.65
N ALA A 139 8.11 -10.52 -1.15
CA ALA A 139 7.66 -10.26 0.21
C ALA A 139 6.16 -10.51 0.45
N GLY A 140 5.41 -10.94 -0.58
CA GLY A 140 4.01 -11.34 -0.49
C GLY A 140 2.99 -10.19 -0.59
N LEU A 141 3.41 -9.02 -1.06
CA LEU A 141 2.50 -7.92 -1.38
C LEU A 141 1.94 -8.10 -2.80
N VAL A 142 0.75 -7.53 -3.03
CA VAL A 142 0.15 -7.43 -4.37
C VAL A 142 0.11 -5.98 -4.82
N ASN A 143 0.28 -5.76 -6.12
CA ASN A 143 0.22 -4.42 -6.72
C ASN A 143 -1.19 -4.12 -7.23
N TYR A 144 -1.58 -2.84 -7.16
CA TYR A 144 -2.75 -2.34 -7.87
C TYR A 144 -2.31 -1.70 -9.21
N PRO A 145 -2.55 -2.33 -10.38
CA PRO A 145 -1.94 -1.92 -11.65
C PRO A 145 -2.26 -0.49 -12.08
N ALA A 146 -3.48 -0.01 -11.80
CA ALA A 146 -3.88 1.35 -12.14
C ALA A 146 -3.14 2.44 -11.34
N ARG A 147 -2.47 2.06 -10.23
CA ARG A 147 -1.58 2.94 -9.45
C ARG A 147 -0.37 2.13 -9.00
N TRP A 148 0.64 2.03 -9.86
CA TRP A 148 1.78 1.13 -9.61
C TRP A 148 2.52 1.34 -8.28
N TRP A 149 2.44 2.52 -7.67
CA TRP A 149 3.04 2.80 -6.36
C TRP A 149 2.21 2.25 -5.18
N HIS A 150 0.98 1.79 -5.43
CA HIS A 150 0.06 1.28 -4.43
C HIS A 150 0.20 -0.24 -4.26
N TRP A 151 0.44 -0.65 -3.02
CA TRP A 151 0.66 -2.05 -2.66
C TRP A 151 -0.18 -2.44 -1.45
N SER A 152 -0.65 -3.68 -1.48
CA SER A 152 -1.55 -4.24 -0.46
C SER A 152 -1.00 -5.52 0.13
N TYR A 153 -1.18 -5.67 1.44
CA TYR A 153 -0.99 -6.90 2.18
C TYR A 153 -2.09 -7.05 3.23
N GLY A 154 -2.72 -8.22 3.28
CA GLY A 154 -3.69 -8.58 4.32
C GLY A 154 -5.05 -7.85 4.26
N ASP A 155 -5.21 -6.78 3.48
CA ASP A 155 -6.50 -6.18 3.21
C ASP A 155 -7.36 -7.02 2.22
N ARG A 156 -8.52 -6.49 1.84
CA ARG A 156 -9.47 -7.16 0.94
C ARG A 156 -8.98 -7.23 -0.51
N PHE A 157 -8.26 -6.22 -0.98
CA PHE A 157 -7.67 -6.25 -2.32
C PHE A 157 -6.58 -7.32 -2.38
N TRP A 158 -5.71 -7.39 -1.36
CA TRP A 158 -4.76 -8.48 -1.21
C TRP A 158 -5.45 -9.84 -1.20
N ALA A 159 -6.50 -10.03 -0.39
CA ALA A 159 -7.20 -11.30 -0.32
C ALA A 159 -7.84 -11.70 -1.66
N TRP A 160 -8.36 -10.74 -2.42
CA TRP A 160 -8.87 -10.98 -3.76
C TRP A 160 -7.75 -11.44 -4.70
N VAL A 161 -6.67 -10.66 -4.84
CA VAL A 161 -5.60 -10.97 -5.80
C VAL A 161 -4.88 -12.27 -5.43
N SER A 162 -4.61 -12.49 -4.15
CA SER A 162 -3.94 -13.70 -3.66
C SER A 162 -4.88 -14.90 -3.52
N GLN A 163 -6.17 -14.75 -3.84
CA GLN A 163 -7.21 -15.78 -3.65
C GLN A 163 -7.26 -16.31 -2.20
N ALA A 164 -6.97 -15.45 -1.22
CA ALA A 164 -7.10 -15.81 0.18
C ALA A 164 -8.59 -15.88 0.56
N PRO A 165 -9.01 -16.81 1.42
CA PRO A 165 -10.41 -16.98 1.78
C PRO A 165 -10.98 -15.82 2.62
N ARG A 166 -10.10 -14.96 3.15
CA ARG A 166 -10.44 -13.83 4.02
C ARG A 166 -9.31 -12.80 4.04
N ALA A 167 -9.67 -11.55 4.28
CA ALA A 167 -8.73 -10.50 4.64
C ALA A 167 -8.26 -10.67 6.10
N ARG A 168 -6.99 -10.36 6.34
CA ARG A 168 -6.31 -10.36 7.64
C ARG A 168 -6.47 -9.05 8.41
N TYR A 169 -6.75 -7.95 7.71
CA TYR A 169 -6.87 -6.62 8.30
C TYR A 169 -8.22 -6.01 7.96
N GLY A 170 -8.92 -5.53 8.98
CA GLY A 170 -10.06 -4.64 8.86
C GLY A 170 -9.68 -3.19 9.08
N PRO A 171 -10.60 -2.25 8.78
CA PRO A 171 -10.37 -0.84 9.04
C PRO A 171 -10.23 -0.59 10.55
N LEU A 172 -9.29 0.26 10.93
CA LEU A 172 -9.10 0.69 12.31
C LEU A 172 -9.85 2.01 12.55
N PRO A 173 -10.58 2.13 13.67
CA PRO A 173 -11.45 3.27 13.95
C PRO A 173 -10.69 4.57 14.24
N SER A 174 -9.44 4.46 14.70
CA SER A 174 -8.54 5.59 14.96
C SER A 174 -7.09 5.15 14.79
N GLY A 175 -6.23 6.08 14.38
CA GLY A 175 -4.78 5.89 14.37
C GLY A 175 -4.19 6.15 15.76
N PRO A 176 -2.92 5.79 15.97
CA PRO A 176 -2.17 6.20 17.16
C PRO A 176 -2.01 7.73 17.26
#